data_AF-A0A6G3TRU9-F1
#
_entry.id   AF-A0A6G3TRU9-F1
#
_cell.length_a   1.000
_cell.length_b   1.000
_cell.length_c   1.000
_cell.angle_alpha   90.00
_cell.angle_beta   90.00
_cell.angle_gamma   90.00
#
_symmetry.space_group_name_H-M   'P 1'
#
loop_
_entity.id
_entity.type
_entity.pdbx_description
1 polymer ?
#
loop_
_entity_poly.entity_id
_entity_poly.type
_entity_poly.pdbx_seq_one_letter_code
_entity_poly.pdbx_strand_id
1 'polypeptide(L)'
;MAIAQPERGGLLPEHTTPVRGSLATTACMETLQVGYLHAVAAAAGCSLSQPFPDNGIDWHVSHSAPGHTVDDEVTIKVQLKATYQIAPGPPGRSFSFTLDNDHLAKLARTPVSVHKILVVMIVPRSRDQWLRAGHDRLDLRHCCYWTNLAGHPVTGRQRTTVRIPTARIFDDRALCEIMTRVGTGGKP
;
A
#
# COMPACT_ATOMS: atom_id res chain seq x y z
N MET A 1 -47.97 21.10 -39.49
CA MET A 1 -47.34 21.87 -38.41
C MET A 1 -46.12 21.10 -37.94
N ALA A 2 -44.93 21.58 -38.28
CA ALA A 2 -43.66 21.02 -37.80
C ALA A 2 -43.26 21.80 -36.54
N ILE A 3 -43.08 21.09 -35.42
CA ILE A 3 -42.57 21.68 -34.18
C ILE A 3 -41.05 21.53 -34.23
N ALA A 4 -40.36 22.64 -34.43
CA ALA A 4 -38.91 22.72 -34.35
C ALA A 4 -38.47 22.50 -32.89
N GLN A 5 -37.60 21.51 -32.66
CA GLN A 5 -36.87 21.38 -31.41
C GLN A 5 -35.80 22.48 -31.34
N PRO A 6 -35.63 23.19 -30.21
CA PRO A 6 -34.52 24.12 -30.06
C PRO A 6 -33.23 23.34 -29.83
N GLU A 7 -32.18 23.71 -30.58
CA GLU A 7 -30.83 23.17 -30.42
C GLU A 7 -30.31 23.44 -29.00
N ARG A 8 -29.99 22.36 -28.27
CA ARG A 8 -29.24 22.46 -27.01
C ARG A 8 -27.75 22.63 -27.31
N GLY A 9 -27.38 23.81 -27.79
CA GLY A 9 -26.01 24.31 -27.80
C GLY A 9 -25.60 24.80 -26.41
N GLY A 10 -25.55 23.90 -25.43
CA GLY A 10 -25.01 24.22 -24.10
C GLY A 10 -23.49 24.07 -24.12
N LEU A 11 -22.76 25.19 -24.12
CA LEU A 11 -21.33 25.23 -23.85
C LEU A 11 -21.04 24.42 -22.57
N LEU A 12 -20.24 23.36 -22.68
CA LEU A 12 -19.72 22.64 -21.53
C LEU A 12 -18.99 23.65 -20.62
N PRO A 13 -19.22 23.64 -19.29
CA PRO A 13 -18.50 24.53 -18.40
C PRO A 13 -17.00 24.28 -18.56
N GLU A 14 -16.22 25.35 -18.75
CA GLU A 14 -14.77 25.28 -18.71
C GLU A 14 -14.37 24.67 -17.37
N HIS A 15 -13.85 23.44 -17.41
CA HIS A 15 -13.34 22.79 -16.21
C HIS A 15 -12.04 23.50 -15.81
N THR A 16 -12.17 24.53 -14.96
CA THR A 16 -11.02 25.17 -14.34
C THR A 16 -10.23 24.11 -13.58
N THR A 17 -8.94 23.96 -13.89
CA THR A 17 -8.05 23.05 -13.18
C THR A 17 -8.15 23.33 -11.68
N PRO A 18 -8.53 22.35 -10.85
CA PRO A 18 -8.74 22.60 -9.43
C PRO A 18 -7.42 23.00 -8.75
N VAL A 19 -7.48 24.02 -7.90
CA VAL A 19 -6.34 24.45 -7.09
C VAL A 19 -6.05 23.39 -6.03
N ARG A 20 -4.82 22.86 -6.00
CA ARG A 20 -4.38 21.86 -5.02
C ARG A 20 -3.60 22.51 -3.88
N GLY A 21 -3.68 21.92 -2.68
CA GLY A 21 -2.89 22.36 -1.53
C GLY A 21 -1.37 22.18 -1.71
N SER A 22 -0.59 22.90 -0.91
CA SER A 22 0.87 23.05 -1.00
C SER A 22 1.69 22.00 -0.25
N LEU A 23 1.06 20.97 0.34
CA LEU A 23 1.77 19.88 1.01
C LEU A 23 2.75 19.17 0.05
N ALA A 24 3.89 18.76 0.58
CA ALA A 24 4.90 18.00 -0.16
C ALA A 24 4.27 16.75 -0.79
N THR A 25 4.61 16.47 -2.06
CA THR A 25 4.07 15.32 -2.78
C THR A 25 4.32 14.01 -2.04
N THR A 26 5.49 13.83 -1.43
CA THR A 26 5.83 12.63 -0.65
C THR A 26 4.93 12.43 0.56
N ALA A 27 4.60 13.51 1.30
CA ALA A 27 3.64 13.44 2.41
C ALA A 27 2.22 13.11 1.92
N CYS A 28 1.84 13.62 0.74
CA CYS A 28 0.56 13.24 0.11
C CYS A 28 0.54 11.76 -0.30
N MET A 29 1.67 11.21 -0.78
CA MET A 29 1.78 9.79 -1.13
C MET A 29 1.65 8.90 0.10
N GLU A 30 2.28 9.28 1.20
CA GLU A 30 2.15 8.60 2.49
C GLU A 30 0.70 8.60 2.96
N THR A 31 0.03 9.74 2.93
CA THR A 31 -1.40 9.86 3.28
C THR A 31 -2.27 8.95 2.40
N LEU A 32 -2.02 8.91 1.08
CA LEU A 32 -2.73 8.04 0.15
C LEU A 32 -2.52 6.56 0.50
N GLN A 33 -1.28 6.16 0.80
CA GLN A 33 -0.96 4.78 1.18
C GLN A 33 -1.57 4.37 2.51
N VAL A 34 -1.60 5.27 3.49
CA VAL A 34 -2.32 5.05 4.76
C VAL A 34 -3.81 4.83 4.50
N GLY A 35 -4.44 5.65 3.66
CA GLY A 35 -5.85 5.47 3.28
C GLY A 35 -6.11 4.12 2.59
N TYR A 36 -5.19 3.69 1.71
CA TYR A 36 -5.27 2.37 1.09
C TYR A 36 -5.15 1.23 2.11
N LEU A 37 -4.20 1.31 3.04
CA LEU A 37 -4.04 0.32 4.09
C LEU A 37 -5.31 0.19 4.94
N HIS A 38 -5.97 1.30 5.27
CA HIS A 38 -7.25 1.28 5.99
C HIS A 38 -8.35 0.57 5.19
N ALA A 39 -8.45 0.84 3.89
CA ALA A 39 -9.43 0.18 3.04
C ALA A 39 -9.20 -1.34 2.96
N VAL A 40 -7.93 -1.76 2.77
CA VAL A 40 -7.54 -3.18 2.75
C VAL A 40 -7.80 -3.85 4.09
N ALA A 41 -7.41 -3.23 5.21
CA ALA A 41 -7.62 -3.78 6.54
C ALA A 41 -9.11 -3.91 6.87
N ALA A 42 -9.92 -2.91 6.53
CA ALA A 42 -11.37 -2.96 6.72
C ALA A 42 -12.02 -4.10 5.93
N ALA A 43 -11.65 -4.28 4.66
CA ALA A 43 -12.15 -5.38 3.83
C ALA A 43 -11.69 -6.76 4.33
N ALA A 44 -10.47 -6.84 4.87
CA ALA A 44 -9.92 -8.07 5.45
C ALA A 44 -10.36 -8.35 6.89
N GLY A 45 -11.19 -7.48 7.51
CA GLY A 45 -11.61 -7.63 8.91
C GLY A 45 -10.47 -7.51 9.93
N CYS A 46 -9.43 -6.74 9.60
CA CYS A 46 -8.26 -6.53 10.46
C CYS A 46 -8.35 -5.22 11.25
N SER A 47 -7.78 -5.20 12.45
CA SER A 47 -7.58 -3.96 13.21
C SER A 47 -6.23 -3.32 12.87
N LEU A 48 -6.15 -1.99 13.00
CA LEU A 48 -4.95 -1.19 12.75
C LEU A 48 -4.58 -0.39 13.98
N SER A 49 -3.28 -0.37 14.32
CA SER A 49 -2.74 0.54 15.32
C SER A 49 -1.37 1.09 14.91
N GLN A 50 -1.09 2.34 15.28
CA GLN A 50 0.21 2.95 15.06
C GLN A 50 1.11 2.74 16.28
N PRO A 51 2.38 2.35 16.11
CA PRO A 51 3.30 2.24 17.23
C PRO A 51 3.65 3.62 17.79
N PHE A 52 3.74 3.70 19.12
CA PHE A 52 4.21 4.89 19.81
C PHE A 52 5.28 4.50 20.85
N PRO A 53 6.50 5.08 20.79
CA PRO A 53 6.99 5.99 19.73
C PRO A 53 7.19 5.26 18.39
N ASP A 54 7.18 6.02 17.28
CA ASP A 54 7.54 5.49 15.96
C ASP A 54 9.00 5.03 15.96
N ASN A 55 9.21 3.78 15.54
CA ASN A 55 10.52 3.14 15.48
C ASN A 55 10.85 2.62 14.08
N GLY A 56 10.29 3.21 13.03
CA GLY A 56 10.50 2.85 11.63
C GLY A 56 9.65 1.66 11.17
N ILE A 57 8.59 1.35 11.91
CA ILE A 57 7.48 0.47 11.51
C ILE A 57 6.24 1.35 11.59
N ASP A 58 5.48 1.44 10.50
CA ASP A 58 4.41 2.43 10.42
C ASP A 58 3.10 1.95 11.06
N TRP A 59 2.81 0.64 10.95
CA TRP A 59 1.54 0.06 11.41
C TRP A 59 1.71 -1.34 12.00
N HIS A 60 0.89 -1.63 12.99
CA HIS A 60 0.54 -2.99 13.41
C HIS A 60 -0.84 -3.32 12.81
N VAL A 61 -0.94 -4.51 12.24
CA VAL A 61 -2.20 -5.06 11.72
C VAL A 61 -2.48 -6.32 12.51
N SER A 62 -3.64 -6.41 13.15
CA SER A 62 -4.06 -7.62 13.86
C SER A 62 -5.28 -8.27 13.20
N HIS A 63 -5.36 -9.59 13.32
CA HIS A 63 -6.44 -10.41 12.80
C HIS A 63 -6.78 -11.50 13.81
N SER A 64 -8.06 -11.73 14.03
CA SER A 64 -8.58 -12.85 14.84
C SER A 64 -9.49 -13.70 13.97
N ALA A 65 -9.28 -15.01 13.97
CA ALA A 65 -10.14 -15.94 13.23
C ALA A 65 -10.17 -17.32 13.90
N PRO A 66 -11.29 -18.07 13.84
CA PRO A 66 -11.42 -19.39 14.45
C PRO A 66 -10.38 -20.44 13.99
N GLY A 67 -9.76 -20.22 12.82
CA GLY A 67 -8.73 -21.10 12.28
C GLY A 67 -7.32 -20.83 12.79
N HIS A 68 -7.12 -19.81 13.62
CA HIS A 68 -5.81 -19.58 14.24
C HIS A 68 -5.53 -20.61 15.32
N THR A 69 -4.29 -21.12 15.34
CA THR A 69 -3.83 -22.16 16.26
C THR A 69 -2.65 -21.71 17.11
N VAL A 70 -2.00 -20.59 16.78
CA VAL A 70 -0.89 -20.07 17.59
C VAL A 70 -1.34 -19.12 18.69
N ASP A 71 -2.42 -18.39 18.46
CA ASP A 71 -3.05 -17.45 19.39
C ASP A 71 -4.47 -17.11 18.91
N ASP A 72 -5.28 -16.47 19.75
CA ASP A 72 -6.62 -16.00 19.38
C ASP A 72 -6.55 -14.81 18.40
N GLU A 73 -5.60 -13.90 18.61
CA GLU A 73 -5.25 -12.79 17.75
C GLU A 73 -3.79 -12.89 17.28
N VAL A 74 -3.54 -12.73 15.97
CA VAL A 74 -2.18 -12.55 15.46
C VAL A 74 -1.95 -11.15 14.92
N THR A 75 -0.74 -10.66 15.11
CA THR A 75 -0.29 -9.35 14.61
C THR A 75 0.85 -9.50 13.62
N ILE A 76 0.83 -8.68 12.58
CA ILE A 76 2.01 -8.38 11.77
C ILE A 76 2.36 -6.89 11.84
N LYS A 77 3.63 -6.60 11.62
CA LYS A 77 4.18 -5.24 11.52
C LYS A 77 4.34 -4.88 10.05
N VAL A 78 3.88 -3.70 9.66
CA VAL A 78 3.90 -3.22 8.28
C VAL A 78 4.73 -1.96 8.21
N GLN A 79 5.73 -1.97 7.32
CA GLN A 79 6.40 -0.75 6.90
C GLN A 79 5.89 -0.35 5.52
N LEU A 80 5.46 0.89 5.39
CA LEU A 80 4.94 1.52 4.20
C LEU A 80 6.06 2.30 3.50
N LYS A 81 6.13 2.14 2.18
CA LYS A 81 6.92 3.00 1.28
C LYS A 81 6.10 3.29 0.04
N ALA A 82 6.23 4.50 -0.50
CA ALA A 82 5.59 4.89 -1.75
C ALA A 82 6.60 5.48 -2.74
N THR A 83 6.40 5.26 -4.04
CA THR A 83 7.23 5.84 -5.10
C THR A 83 6.44 6.18 -6.36
N TYR A 84 6.81 7.27 -7.02
CA TYR A 84 6.41 7.60 -8.39
C TYR A 84 7.53 7.37 -9.42
N GLN A 85 8.72 6.98 -8.95
CA GLN A 85 9.90 6.80 -9.81
C GLN A 85 9.80 5.55 -10.69
N ILE A 86 8.91 4.62 -10.31
CA ILE A 86 8.60 3.41 -11.06
C ILE A 86 7.24 3.62 -11.72
N ALA A 87 7.13 3.31 -13.00
CA ALA A 87 5.85 3.38 -13.69
C ALA A 87 4.87 2.32 -13.15
N PRO A 88 3.55 2.61 -13.09
CA PRO A 88 2.54 1.61 -12.79
C PRO A 88 2.61 0.41 -13.75
N GLY A 89 2.34 -0.79 -13.25
CA GLY A 89 2.48 -2.03 -14.03
C GLY A 89 3.93 -2.31 -14.47
N PRO A 90 4.90 -2.31 -13.55
CA PRO A 90 6.30 -2.54 -13.90
C PRO A 90 6.47 -3.88 -14.64
N PRO A 91 7.24 -3.92 -15.73
CA PRO A 91 7.42 -5.14 -16.52
C PRO A 91 8.23 -6.20 -15.75
N GLY A 92 7.89 -7.47 -15.98
CA GLY A 92 8.61 -8.60 -15.42
C GLY A 92 8.10 -9.09 -14.06
N ARG A 93 8.86 -9.99 -13.44
CA ARG A 93 8.47 -10.69 -12.20
C ARG A 93 8.73 -9.90 -10.92
N SER A 94 9.55 -8.86 -10.99
CA SER A 94 9.89 -7.99 -9.85
C SER A 94 10.41 -6.64 -10.31
N PHE A 95 10.39 -5.65 -9.41
CA PHE A 95 11.07 -4.36 -9.57
C PHE A 95 12.09 -4.12 -8.45
N SER A 96 13.09 -3.26 -8.72
CA SER A 96 14.07 -2.85 -7.71
C SER A 96 13.53 -1.76 -6.82
N PHE A 97 13.75 -1.86 -5.51
CA PHE A 97 13.45 -0.81 -4.55
C PHE A 97 14.61 -0.65 -3.56
N THR A 98 15.07 0.59 -3.34
CA THR A 98 16.27 0.87 -2.52
C THR A 98 15.87 1.40 -1.15
N LEU A 99 16.21 0.64 -0.11
CA LEU A 99 15.96 0.99 1.28
C LEU A 99 17.24 1.49 1.97
N ASP A 100 17.08 2.36 2.96
CA ASP A 100 18.15 2.61 3.93
C ASP A 100 18.45 1.34 4.73
N ASN A 101 19.73 1.12 5.02
CA ASN A 101 20.17 -0.10 5.69
C ASN A 101 19.54 -0.27 7.08
N ASP A 102 19.26 0.81 7.81
CA ASP A 102 18.61 0.73 9.12
C ASP A 102 17.16 0.24 9.02
N HIS A 103 16.43 0.68 7.99
CA HIS A 103 15.08 0.17 7.69
C HIS A 103 15.14 -1.30 7.27
N LEU A 104 16.07 -1.66 6.37
CA LEU A 104 16.24 -3.04 5.95
C LEU A 104 16.63 -3.95 7.12
N ALA A 105 17.55 -3.54 7.98
CA ALA A 105 17.98 -4.32 9.14
C ALA A 105 16.82 -4.64 10.09
N LYS A 106 15.90 -3.68 10.29
CA LYS A 106 14.68 -3.90 11.08
C LYS A 106 13.75 -4.92 10.41
N LEU A 107 13.51 -4.80 9.12
CA LEU A 107 12.65 -5.70 8.34
C LEU A 107 13.24 -7.10 8.17
N ALA A 108 14.57 -7.19 8.04
CA ALA A 108 15.29 -8.43 7.80
C ALA A 108 15.61 -9.24 9.06
N ARG A 109 15.33 -8.68 10.25
CA ARG A 109 15.56 -9.39 11.52
C ARG A 109 14.88 -10.75 11.52
N THR A 110 15.63 -11.79 11.87
CA THR A 110 15.15 -13.16 12.02
C THR A 110 16.03 -13.90 13.05
N PRO A 111 15.46 -14.78 13.90
CA PRO A 111 14.03 -15.05 14.07
C PRO A 111 13.27 -13.88 14.72
N VAL A 112 11.94 -13.86 14.57
CA VAL A 112 11.04 -12.87 15.18
C VAL A 112 9.76 -13.55 15.65
N SER A 113 9.19 -13.08 16.77
CA SER A 113 7.87 -13.51 17.24
C SER A 113 6.73 -12.83 16.49
N VAL A 114 6.94 -11.58 16.07
CA VAL A 114 5.97 -10.79 15.28
C VAL A 114 6.58 -10.53 13.91
N HIS A 115 5.95 -11.09 12.87
CA HIS A 115 6.43 -10.95 11.50
C HIS A 115 6.32 -9.52 10.98
N LYS A 116 7.17 -9.18 10.02
CA LYS A 116 7.24 -7.87 9.41
C LYS A 116 7.14 -8.00 7.90
N ILE A 117 6.36 -7.12 7.26
CA ILE A 117 6.32 -6.99 5.82
C ILE A 117 6.59 -5.55 5.39
N LEU A 118 7.17 -5.41 4.22
CA LEU A 118 7.26 -4.15 3.50
C LEU A 118 6.11 -4.09 2.49
N VAL A 119 5.37 -2.98 2.47
CA VAL A 119 4.38 -2.67 1.44
C VAL A 119 4.85 -1.45 0.65
N VAL A 120 5.08 -1.65 -0.65
CA VAL A 120 5.54 -0.60 -1.58
C VAL A 120 4.40 -0.20 -2.51
N MET A 121 3.92 1.04 -2.37
CA MET A 121 2.96 1.65 -3.29
C MET A 121 3.68 2.25 -4.49
N ILE A 122 3.26 1.87 -5.69
CA ILE A 122 3.54 2.61 -6.93
C ILE A 122 2.35 3.49 -7.25
N VAL A 123 2.60 4.78 -7.45
CA VAL A 123 1.56 5.79 -7.73
C VAL A 123 1.93 6.58 -9.00
N PRO A 124 0.95 7.04 -9.81
CA PRO A 124 1.21 7.94 -10.93
C PRO A 124 1.98 9.19 -10.49
N ARG A 125 2.85 9.72 -11.36
CA ARG A 125 3.62 10.94 -11.06
C ARG A 125 2.74 12.17 -10.84
N SER A 126 1.64 12.26 -11.59
CA SER A 126 0.73 13.41 -11.56
C SER A 126 -0.36 13.20 -10.51
N ARG A 127 -0.47 14.10 -9.53
CA ARG A 127 -1.40 14.00 -8.39
C ARG A 127 -2.87 14.01 -8.79
N ASP A 128 -3.20 14.64 -9.90
CA ASP A 128 -4.54 14.65 -10.50
C ASP A 128 -5.00 13.30 -11.01
N GLN A 129 -4.07 12.37 -11.21
CA GLN A 129 -4.38 11.02 -11.64
C GLN A 129 -4.60 10.06 -10.48
N TRP A 130 -4.36 10.45 -9.23
CA TRP A 130 -4.35 9.51 -8.10
C TRP A 130 -5.73 8.98 -7.73
N LEU A 131 -6.78 9.80 -7.89
CA LEU A 131 -8.11 9.51 -7.39
C LEU A 131 -9.15 10.01 -8.40
N ARG A 132 -10.14 9.17 -8.71
CA ARG A 132 -11.34 9.56 -9.44
C ARG A 132 -12.55 9.00 -8.72
N ALA A 133 -13.45 9.88 -8.27
CA ALA A 133 -14.72 9.47 -7.70
C ALA A 133 -15.79 9.43 -8.80
N GLY A 134 -16.61 8.38 -8.78
CA GLY A 134 -17.85 8.26 -9.53
C GLY A 134 -18.98 7.84 -8.60
N HIS A 135 -20.18 7.71 -9.15
CA HIS A 135 -21.36 7.30 -8.37
C HIS A 135 -21.23 5.89 -7.79
N ASP A 136 -20.61 4.96 -8.52
CA ASP A 136 -20.58 3.55 -8.14
C ASP A 136 -19.26 3.13 -7.47
N ARG A 137 -18.20 3.92 -7.64
CA ARG A 137 -16.86 3.55 -7.15
C ARG A 137 -15.92 4.73 -6.98
N LEU A 138 -14.90 4.48 -6.16
CA LEU A 138 -13.74 5.34 -5.99
C LEU A 138 -12.52 4.66 -6.63
N ASP A 139 -12.07 5.17 -7.76
CA ASP A 139 -10.91 4.67 -8.48
C ASP A 139 -9.64 5.30 -7.90
N LEU A 140 -8.92 4.57 -7.04
CA LEU A 140 -7.58 4.94 -6.61
C LEU A 140 -6.57 4.36 -7.60
N ARG A 141 -5.88 5.21 -8.38
CA ARG A 141 -4.84 4.74 -9.33
C ARG A 141 -3.52 4.56 -8.59
N HIS A 142 -3.23 3.33 -8.20
CA HIS A 142 -2.01 2.91 -7.52
C HIS A 142 -1.89 1.38 -7.62
N CYS A 143 -0.76 0.82 -7.20
CA CYS A 143 -0.68 -0.60 -6.86
C CYS A 143 0.29 -0.77 -5.69
N CYS A 144 -0.17 -1.43 -4.63
CA CYS A 144 0.66 -1.80 -3.49
C CYS A 144 1.17 -3.23 -3.68
N TYR A 145 2.46 -3.43 -3.48
CA TYR A 145 3.11 -4.73 -3.52
C TYR A 145 3.70 -5.04 -2.17
N TRP A 146 3.64 -6.30 -1.72
CA TRP A 146 4.19 -6.68 -0.43
C TRP A 146 5.31 -7.71 -0.54
N THR A 147 6.21 -7.69 0.43
CA THR A 147 7.20 -8.76 0.62
C THR A 147 7.63 -8.89 2.08
N ASN A 148 7.93 -10.12 2.49
CA ASN A 148 8.67 -10.42 3.70
C ASN A 148 10.17 -10.38 3.39
N LEU A 149 10.95 -9.64 4.19
CA LEU A 149 12.40 -9.49 4.01
C LEU A 149 13.22 -10.20 5.08
N ALA A 150 12.60 -11.01 5.94
CA ALA A 150 13.30 -11.75 6.99
C ALA A 150 14.48 -12.56 6.42
N GLY A 151 15.68 -12.34 6.99
CA GLY A 151 16.92 -12.96 6.54
C GLY A 151 17.57 -12.32 5.31
N HIS A 152 17.00 -11.25 4.74
CA HIS A 152 17.61 -10.57 3.60
C HIS A 152 18.91 -9.85 4.02
N PRO A 153 20.05 -10.08 3.32
CA PRO A 153 21.30 -9.44 3.68
C PRO A 153 21.29 -7.94 3.38
N VAL A 154 22.01 -7.18 4.20
CA VAL A 154 22.41 -5.80 3.89
C VAL A 154 23.68 -5.87 3.05
N THR A 155 23.67 -5.31 1.84
CA THR A 155 24.76 -5.47 0.87
C THR A 155 25.44 -4.16 0.47
N GLY A 156 24.75 -3.02 0.58
CA GLY A 156 25.34 -1.71 0.30
C GLY A 156 25.86 -1.01 1.56
N ARG A 157 26.59 0.10 1.40
CA ARG A 157 27.19 0.85 2.52
C ARG A 157 26.15 1.57 3.39
N GLN A 158 25.25 2.32 2.76
CA GLN A 158 24.18 3.06 3.45
C GLN A 158 22.78 2.59 3.05
N ARG A 159 22.66 2.07 1.82
CA ARG A 159 21.39 1.67 1.23
C ARG A 159 21.57 0.35 0.49
N THR A 160 20.53 -0.49 0.53
CA THR A 160 20.49 -1.78 -0.14
C THR A 160 19.28 -1.85 -1.04
N THR A 161 19.48 -2.36 -2.26
CA THR A 161 18.39 -2.59 -3.21
C THR A 161 17.84 -3.99 -3.03
N VAL A 162 16.53 -4.07 -2.78
CA VAL A 162 15.76 -5.31 -2.71
C VAL A 162 14.90 -5.48 -3.96
N ARG A 163 14.45 -6.71 -4.22
CA ARG A 163 13.55 -7.03 -5.35
C ARG A 163 12.15 -7.27 -4.83
N ILE A 164 11.19 -6.48 -5.29
CA ILE A 164 9.79 -6.57 -4.90
C ILE A 164 9.01 -7.34 -5.98
N PRO A 165 8.41 -8.50 -5.68
CA PRO A 165 7.68 -9.29 -6.66
C PRO A 165 6.40 -8.59 -7.16
N THR A 166 6.19 -8.58 -8.48
CA THR A 166 4.99 -7.96 -9.09
C THR A 166 3.74 -8.80 -8.93
N ALA A 167 3.88 -10.09 -8.67
CA ALA A 167 2.77 -11.01 -8.39
C ALA A 167 2.20 -10.88 -6.97
N ARG A 168 2.90 -10.18 -6.05
CA ARG A 168 2.47 -10.01 -4.66
C ARG A 168 1.76 -8.68 -4.46
N ILE A 169 0.58 -8.54 -5.07
CA ILE A 169 -0.28 -7.39 -4.83
C ILE A 169 -0.79 -7.46 -3.39
N PHE A 170 -0.83 -6.33 -2.70
CA PHE A 170 -1.28 -6.21 -1.32
C PHE A 170 -2.73 -5.74 -1.28
N ASP A 171 -3.67 -6.66 -1.51
CA ASP A 171 -5.10 -6.44 -1.35
C ASP A 171 -5.64 -7.14 -0.09
N ASP A 172 -6.95 -7.10 0.10
CA ASP A 172 -7.64 -7.73 1.24
C ASP A 172 -7.43 -9.25 1.26
N ARG A 173 -7.47 -9.89 0.09
CA ARG A 173 -7.25 -11.34 -0.04
C ARG A 173 -5.84 -11.73 0.37
N ALA A 174 -4.84 -11.02 -0.14
CA ALA A 174 -3.45 -11.23 0.23
C ALA A 174 -3.24 -11.02 1.74
N LEU A 175 -3.89 -10.01 2.34
CA LEU A 175 -3.83 -9.79 3.78
C LEU A 175 -4.47 -10.95 4.56
N CYS A 176 -5.66 -11.41 4.19
CA CYS A 176 -6.29 -12.59 4.80
C CYS A 176 -5.41 -13.85 4.70
N GLU A 177 -4.77 -14.07 3.55
CA GLU A 177 -3.86 -15.21 3.34
C GLU A 177 -2.59 -15.11 4.18
N ILE A 178 -2.01 -13.90 4.31
CA ILE A 178 -0.88 -13.65 5.22
C ILE A 178 -1.30 -13.96 6.66
N MET A 179 -2.41 -13.39 7.11
CA MET A 179 -2.88 -13.53 8.48
C MET A 179 -3.22 -14.97 8.83
N THR A 180 -3.89 -15.69 7.94
CA THR A 180 -4.19 -17.12 8.12
C THR A 180 -2.91 -17.93 8.30
N ARG A 181 -1.91 -17.71 7.43
CA ARG A 181 -0.63 -18.42 7.54
C ARG A 181 0.09 -18.11 8.84
N VAL A 182 0.13 -16.85 9.25
CA VAL A 182 0.71 -16.45 10.55
C VAL A 182 -0.07 -17.06 11.72
N GLY A 183 -1.41 -17.03 11.64
CA GLY A 183 -2.35 -17.63 12.59
C GLY A 183 -2.16 -19.13 12.78
N THR A 184 -1.62 -19.83 11.79
CA THR A 184 -1.29 -21.26 11.89
C THR A 184 0.21 -21.53 12.11
N GLY A 185 1.00 -20.53 12.51
CA GLY A 185 2.43 -20.65 12.82
C GLY A 185 3.37 -20.63 11.61
N GLY A 186 2.83 -20.31 10.44
CA GLY A 186 3.59 -20.03 9.23
C GLY A 186 4.15 -18.61 9.21
N LYS A 187 4.71 -18.24 8.05
CA LYS A 187 5.25 -16.90 7.79
C LYS A 187 4.45 -16.22 6.68
N PRO A 188 4.41 -14.87 6.63
CA PRO A 188 3.88 -14.14 5.48
C PRO A 188 4.57 -14.55 4.18
#